data_AF-A0A453C3G0-F1
#
_entry.id   AF-A0A453C3G0-F1
#
_cell.length_a   1.000
_cell.length_b   1.000
_cell.length_c   1.000
_cell.angle_alpha   90.00
_cell.angle_beta   90.00
_cell.angle_gamma   90.00
#
_symmetry.space_group_name_H-M   'P 1'
#
loop_
_entity.id
_entity.type
_entity.pdbx_description
1 polymer ?
#
loop_
_entity_poly.entity_id
_entity_poly.type
_entity_poly.pdbx_seq_one_letter_code
_entity_poly.pdbx_strand_id
1 'polypeptide(L)'
;MSLSDMLDPLDNLLQCQGLMTDQLRNELKSGIQYWSLERKLCQALSRNDKISIEDVMEAIHLKSFDYRVLNLMMYRLTGQQVNDLHMEFLSVSEFLVEICDDLYDYEDDVVNNTFNILRMFAAIYGPLDAPKMLAKCIGEAEGKYESFSKKLDPSISRSYWRRCEEATKEGGKISGHAYGTWNIPPLIGDEESFRFDRLNRGDASAMAI
;
A
#
# COMPACT_ATOMS: atom_id res chain seq x y z
N MET A 1 3.31 9.53 -24.58
CA MET A 1 3.52 8.11 -24.21
C MET A 1 2.60 7.83 -23.05
N SER A 2 1.61 6.97 -23.25
CA SER A 2 0.70 6.53 -22.19
C SER A 2 1.43 5.57 -21.24
N LEU A 3 0.95 5.39 -20.00
CA LEU A 3 1.48 4.35 -19.11
C LEU A 3 1.31 2.94 -19.71
N SER A 4 0.28 2.73 -20.53
CA SER A 4 0.11 1.48 -21.27
C SER A 4 1.27 1.25 -22.24
N ASP A 5 1.67 2.29 -22.98
CA ASP A 5 2.77 2.20 -23.95
C ASP A 5 4.12 1.86 -23.27
N MET A 6 4.29 2.22 -21.99
CA MET A 6 5.49 1.89 -21.21
C MET A 6 5.53 0.41 -20.77
N LEU A 7 4.39 -0.27 -20.69
CA LEU A 7 4.32 -1.67 -20.34
C LEU A 7 4.49 -2.58 -21.56
N ASP A 8 4.27 -2.09 -22.77
CA ASP A 8 4.39 -2.87 -24.01
C ASP A 8 5.76 -3.57 -24.17
N PRO A 9 6.91 -2.92 -23.90
CA PRO A 9 8.20 -3.60 -23.99
C PRO A 9 8.33 -4.76 -22.99
N LEU A 10 7.81 -4.58 -21.77
CA LEU A 10 7.82 -5.60 -20.74
C LEU A 10 6.87 -6.75 -21.10
N ASP A 11 5.66 -6.44 -21.56
CA ASP A 11 4.68 -7.44 -21.97
C ASP A 11 5.22 -8.28 -23.14
N ASN A 12 5.79 -7.64 -24.15
CA ASN A 12 6.43 -8.32 -25.29
C ASN A 12 7.61 -9.20 -24.84
N LEU A 13 8.48 -8.71 -23.96
CA LEU A 13 9.61 -9.49 -23.44
C LEU A 13 9.11 -10.75 -22.73
N LEU A 14 8.13 -10.60 -21.82
CA LEU A 14 7.57 -11.71 -21.06
C LEU A 14 6.82 -12.70 -21.93
N GLN A 15 6.13 -12.24 -22.99
CA GLN A 15 5.53 -13.11 -24.00
C GLN A 15 6.59 -13.93 -24.75
N CYS A 16 7.65 -13.27 -25.24
CA CYS A 16 8.75 -13.93 -25.96
C CYS A 16 9.45 -15.01 -25.11
N GLN A 17 9.49 -14.84 -23.79
CA GLN A 17 10.07 -15.81 -22.85
C GLN A 17 9.05 -16.86 -22.36
N GLY A 18 7.79 -16.83 -22.81
CA GLY A 18 6.74 -17.74 -22.36
C GLY A 18 6.32 -17.55 -20.88
N LEU A 19 6.66 -16.39 -20.30
CA LEU A 19 6.39 -16.08 -18.89
C LEU A 19 5.06 -15.35 -18.69
N MET A 20 4.58 -14.62 -19.70
CA MET A 20 3.35 -13.84 -19.61
C MET A 20 2.11 -14.75 -19.39
N THR A 21 1.24 -14.34 -18.46
CA THR A 21 -0.07 -14.97 -18.19
C THR A 21 -1.15 -13.91 -18.05
N ASP A 22 -2.42 -14.32 -18.11
CA ASP A 22 -3.54 -13.40 -17.89
C ASP A 22 -3.51 -12.79 -16.48
N GLN A 23 -3.14 -13.57 -15.45
CA GLN A 23 -2.96 -13.07 -14.09
C GLN A 23 -1.89 -11.98 -14.02
N LEU A 24 -0.72 -12.22 -14.62
CA LEU A 24 0.38 -11.25 -14.63
C LEU A 24 -0.01 -9.97 -15.39
N ARG A 25 -0.69 -10.12 -16.53
CA ARG A 25 -1.20 -8.99 -17.30
C ARG A 25 -2.23 -8.17 -16.52
N ASN A 26 -3.10 -8.84 -15.76
CA ASN A 26 -4.07 -8.15 -14.93
C ASN A 26 -3.38 -7.37 -13.81
N GLU A 27 -2.36 -7.93 -13.16
CA GLU A 27 -1.62 -7.21 -12.13
C GLU A 27 -0.84 -6.01 -12.68
N LEU A 28 -0.25 -6.12 -13.88
CA LEU A 28 0.36 -4.96 -14.53
C LEU A 28 -0.66 -3.86 -14.85
N LYS A 29 -1.89 -4.23 -15.22
CA LYS A 29 -2.99 -3.26 -15.42
C LYS A 29 -3.45 -2.63 -14.11
N SER A 30 -3.42 -3.37 -13.00
CA SER A 30 -3.71 -2.84 -11.65
C SER A 30 -2.84 -1.62 -11.35
N GLY A 31 -1.55 -1.64 -11.70
CA GLY A 31 -0.65 -0.49 -11.52
C GLY A 31 -1.06 0.75 -12.34
N ILE A 32 -1.54 0.56 -13.56
CA ILE A 32 -2.07 1.69 -14.38
C ILE A 32 -3.34 2.24 -13.74
N GLN A 33 -4.22 1.35 -13.26
CA GLN A 33 -5.46 1.73 -12.59
C GLN A 33 -5.18 2.51 -11.31
N TYR A 34 -4.25 2.03 -10.47
CA TYR A 34 -3.77 2.72 -9.28
C TYR A 34 -3.34 4.14 -9.61
N TRP A 35 -2.47 4.31 -10.60
CA TRP A 35 -1.97 5.63 -11.00
C TRP A 35 -3.10 6.61 -11.36
N SER A 36 -4.12 6.13 -12.08
CA SER A 36 -5.26 6.97 -12.44
C SER A 36 -6.13 7.32 -11.22
N LEU A 37 -6.29 6.37 -10.30
CA LEU A 37 -7.15 6.47 -9.14
C LEU A 37 -6.54 7.35 -8.04
N GLU A 38 -5.24 7.19 -7.75
CA GLU A 38 -4.48 8.07 -6.86
C GLU A 38 -4.63 9.52 -7.29
N ARG A 39 -4.40 9.83 -8.58
CA ARG A 39 -4.50 11.20 -9.09
C ARG A 39 -5.91 11.77 -8.95
N LYS A 40 -6.93 10.95 -9.20
CA LYS A 40 -8.34 11.33 -9.00
C LYS A 40 -8.61 11.66 -7.53
N LEU A 41 -8.17 10.79 -6.61
CA LEU A 41 -8.39 10.93 -5.17
C LEU A 41 -7.65 12.15 -4.60
N CYS A 42 -6.38 12.33 -4.92
CA CYS A 42 -5.60 13.48 -4.43
C CYS A 42 -6.14 14.81 -4.99
N GLN A 43 -6.59 14.84 -6.25
CA GLN A 43 -7.24 16.03 -6.81
C GLN A 43 -8.56 16.35 -6.12
N ALA A 44 -9.39 15.33 -5.86
CA ALA A 44 -10.63 15.49 -5.12
C ALA A 44 -10.36 16.02 -3.70
N LEU A 45 -9.36 15.46 -3.02
CA LEU A 45 -8.93 15.90 -1.69
C LEU A 45 -8.49 17.37 -1.70
N SER A 46 -7.65 17.79 -2.66
CA SER A 46 -7.21 19.19 -2.78
C SER A 46 -8.35 20.17 -3.09
N ARG A 47 -9.43 19.70 -3.72
CA ARG A 47 -10.62 20.51 -4.03
C ARG A 47 -11.69 20.45 -2.94
N ASN A 48 -11.46 19.65 -1.90
CA ASN A 48 -12.44 19.33 -0.89
C ASN A 48 -13.73 18.73 -1.48
N ASP A 49 -13.59 17.98 -2.57
CA ASP A 49 -14.67 17.24 -3.21
C ASP A 49 -14.99 15.97 -2.42
N LYS A 50 -16.20 15.42 -2.62
CA LYS A 50 -16.60 14.16 -1.96
C LYS A 50 -15.72 12.99 -2.41
N ILE A 51 -15.09 12.33 -1.46
CA ILE A 51 -14.29 11.12 -1.65
C ILE A 51 -15.15 9.87 -1.40
N SER A 52 -15.03 8.86 -2.27
CA SER A 52 -15.69 7.56 -2.11
C SER A 52 -14.79 6.62 -1.32
N ILE A 53 -15.36 5.91 -0.34
CA ILE A 53 -14.62 4.89 0.41
C ILE A 53 -14.26 3.71 -0.50
N GLU A 54 -15.12 3.36 -1.45
CA GLU A 54 -14.87 2.29 -2.42
C GLU A 54 -13.64 2.59 -3.27
N ASP A 55 -13.52 3.82 -3.79
CA ASP A 55 -12.34 4.25 -4.54
C ASP A 55 -11.06 4.23 -3.67
N VAL A 56 -11.16 4.64 -2.40
CA VAL A 56 -10.00 4.64 -1.48
C VAL A 56 -9.53 3.23 -1.17
N MET A 57 -10.47 2.32 -0.89
CA MET A 57 -10.16 0.92 -0.61
C MET A 57 -9.59 0.22 -1.85
N GLU A 58 -10.11 0.52 -3.03
CA GLU A 58 -9.54 0.02 -4.28
C GLU A 58 -8.12 0.56 -4.50
N ALA A 59 -7.88 1.85 -4.27
CA ALA A 59 -6.56 2.46 -4.46
C ALA A 59 -5.48 1.79 -3.62
N ILE A 60 -5.71 1.60 -2.31
CA ILE A 60 -4.74 0.93 -1.44
C ILE A 60 -4.52 -0.54 -1.83
N HIS A 61 -5.56 -1.25 -2.31
CA HIS A 61 -5.39 -2.62 -2.81
C HIS A 61 -4.56 -2.67 -4.10
N LEU A 62 -4.67 -1.68 -4.98
CA LEU A 62 -3.91 -1.62 -6.22
C LEU A 62 -2.46 -1.11 -6.03
N LYS A 63 -2.17 -0.42 -4.92
CA LYS A 63 -0.87 0.23 -4.65
C LYS A 63 0.31 -0.74 -4.71
N SER A 64 0.12 -1.96 -4.21
CA SER A 64 1.15 -3.03 -4.09
C SER A 64 1.13 -4.04 -5.24
N PHE A 65 0.61 -3.67 -6.42
CA PHE A 65 0.54 -4.57 -7.58
C PHE A 65 1.90 -5.19 -7.95
N ASP A 66 3.00 -4.46 -7.77
CA ASP A 66 4.35 -4.90 -8.11
C ASP A 66 4.79 -6.12 -7.28
N TYR A 67 4.40 -6.18 -6.01
CA TYR A 67 4.66 -7.31 -5.15
C TYR A 67 3.96 -8.59 -5.64
N ARG A 68 2.71 -8.47 -6.13
CA ARG A 68 1.97 -9.57 -6.75
C ARG A 68 2.57 -9.97 -8.09
N VAL A 69 2.98 -9.01 -8.92
CA VAL A 69 3.72 -9.25 -10.17
C VAL A 69 4.98 -10.07 -9.89
N LEU A 70 5.77 -9.69 -8.89
CA LEU A 70 6.99 -10.41 -8.51
C LEU A 70 6.70 -11.84 -8.06
N ASN A 71 5.69 -12.06 -7.23
CA ASN A 71 5.32 -13.40 -6.77
C ASN A 71 4.82 -14.29 -7.92
N LEU A 72 3.98 -13.76 -8.81
CA LEU A 72 3.54 -14.47 -10.02
C LEU A 72 4.75 -14.84 -10.90
N MET A 73 5.69 -13.91 -11.08
CA MET A 73 6.92 -14.16 -11.81
C MET A 73 7.75 -15.28 -11.18
N MET A 74 7.85 -15.35 -9.85
CA MET A 74 8.55 -16.43 -9.15
C MET A 74 7.90 -17.80 -9.40
N TYR A 75 6.57 -17.89 -9.42
CA TYR A 75 5.88 -19.12 -9.82
C TYR A 75 6.22 -19.53 -11.26
N ARG A 76 6.20 -18.57 -12.19
CA ARG A 76 6.52 -18.83 -13.60
C ARG A 76 7.97 -19.28 -13.80
N LEU A 77 8.92 -18.60 -13.17
CA LEU A 77 10.35 -18.90 -13.30
C LEU A 77 10.74 -20.24 -12.66
N THR A 78 10.00 -20.69 -11.65
CA THR A 78 10.23 -21.98 -10.98
C THR A 78 9.44 -23.13 -11.58
N GLY A 79 8.61 -22.87 -12.61
CA GLY A 79 7.75 -23.87 -13.23
C GLY A 79 6.64 -24.40 -12.31
N GLN A 80 6.32 -23.67 -11.23
CA GLN A 80 5.29 -24.04 -10.28
C GLN A 80 3.92 -23.52 -10.72
N GLN A 81 2.85 -24.25 -10.38
CA GLN A 81 1.50 -23.71 -10.52
C GLN A 81 1.29 -22.62 -9.48
N VAL A 82 0.60 -21.55 -9.88
CA VAL A 82 0.22 -20.46 -8.98
C VAL A 82 -0.71 -21.04 -7.91
N ASN A 83 -0.40 -20.74 -6.66
CA ASN A 83 -1.23 -21.11 -5.54
C ASN A 83 -2.19 -19.96 -5.23
N ASP A 84 -3.46 -20.11 -5.61
CA ASP A 84 -4.47 -19.06 -5.44
C ASP A 84 -4.64 -18.64 -3.98
N LEU A 85 -4.57 -19.58 -3.02
CA LEU A 85 -4.63 -19.26 -1.60
C LEU A 85 -3.43 -18.40 -1.16
N HIS A 86 -2.24 -18.65 -1.73
CA HIS A 86 -1.08 -17.81 -1.47
C HIS A 86 -1.30 -16.40 -2.06
N MET A 87 -1.83 -16.29 -3.27
CA MET A 87 -2.13 -14.99 -3.88
C MET A 87 -3.20 -14.19 -3.10
N GLU A 88 -4.23 -14.86 -2.58
CA GLU A 88 -5.23 -14.23 -1.69
C GLU A 88 -4.61 -13.76 -0.38
N PHE A 89 -3.75 -14.58 0.22
CA PHE A 89 -3.00 -14.19 1.41
C PHE A 89 -2.10 -12.98 1.15
N LEU A 90 -1.41 -12.95 0.01
CA LEU A 90 -0.55 -11.83 -0.38
C LEU A 90 -1.33 -10.52 -0.43
N SER A 91 -2.52 -10.53 -1.00
CA SER A 91 -3.36 -9.32 -1.08
C SER A 91 -3.75 -8.76 0.30
N VAL A 92 -3.92 -9.61 1.31
CA VAL A 92 -4.16 -9.16 2.69
C VAL A 92 -2.87 -8.71 3.37
N SER A 93 -1.78 -9.43 3.16
CA SER A 93 -0.47 -9.09 3.72
C SER A 93 0.03 -7.74 3.22
N GLU A 94 -0.07 -7.48 1.91
CA GLU A 94 0.34 -6.23 1.29
C GLU A 94 -0.52 -5.06 1.76
N PHE A 95 -1.83 -5.26 1.91
CA PHE A 95 -2.72 -4.24 2.41
C PHE A 95 -2.30 -3.73 3.80
N LEU A 96 -1.91 -4.65 4.70
CA LEU A 96 -1.40 -4.28 6.01
C LEU A 96 -0.05 -3.54 5.92
N VAL A 97 0.84 -3.97 5.03
CA VAL A 97 2.13 -3.30 4.80
C VAL A 97 1.91 -1.88 4.27
N GLU A 98 1.03 -1.69 3.29
CA GLU A 98 0.70 -0.37 2.74
C GLU A 98 0.12 0.58 3.79
N ILE A 99 -0.75 0.09 4.68
CA ILE A 99 -1.21 0.91 5.81
C ILE A 99 -0.03 1.28 6.71
N CYS A 100 0.88 0.35 6.99
CA CYS A 100 2.03 0.64 7.85
C CYS A 100 2.91 1.73 7.24
N ASP A 101 3.20 1.64 5.94
CA ASP A 101 4.00 2.61 5.21
C ASP A 101 3.28 3.97 5.15
N ASP A 102 1.97 4.01 4.83
CA ASP A 102 1.17 5.23 4.86
C ASP A 102 1.18 5.89 6.26
N LEU A 103 1.11 5.12 7.34
CA LEU A 103 1.16 5.69 8.69
C LEU A 103 2.54 6.25 9.04
N TYR A 104 3.61 5.67 8.49
CA TYR A 104 4.98 6.13 8.67
C TYR A 104 5.27 7.39 7.84
N ASP A 105 4.87 7.38 6.56
CA ASP A 105 5.12 8.45 5.57
C ASP A 105 4.06 9.56 5.58
N TYR A 106 3.06 9.49 6.49
CA TYR A 106 1.90 10.38 6.54
C TYR A 106 2.21 11.86 6.31
N GLU A 107 3.20 12.40 7.02
CA GLU A 107 3.55 13.82 6.90
C GLU A 107 4.15 14.17 5.53
N ASP A 108 5.01 13.30 5.01
CA ASP A 108 5.65 13.51 3.70
C ASP A 108 4.64 13.30 2.57
N ASP A 109 3.68 12.40 2.73
CA ASP A 109 2.57 12.23 1.79
C ASP A 109 1.64 13.45 1.76
N VAL A 110 1.35 14.04 2.92
CA VAL A 110 0.66 15.34 2.98
C VAL A 110 1.45 16.38 2.20
N VAL A 111 2.76 16.46 2.39
CA VAL A 111 3.61 17.45 1.71
C VAL A 111 3.57 17.27 0.19
N ASN A 112 3.71 16.03 -0.28
CA ASN A 112 3.81 15.69 -1.71
C ASN A 112 2.45 15.59 -2.41
N ASN A 113 1.34 15.63 -1.65
CA ASN A 113 -0.01 15.37 -2.14
C ASN A 113 -0.15 14.00 -2.84
N THR A 114 0.49 12.98 -2.28
CA THR A 114 0.40 11.57 -2.70
C THR A 114 -0.72 10.85 -1.95
N PHE A 115 -1.16 9.70 -2.47
CA PHE A 115 -2.19 8.93 -1.79
C PHE A 115 -1.71 8.48 -0.40
N ASN A 116 -2.59 8.58 0.59
CA ASN A 116 -2.36 8.07 1.93
C ASN A 116 -3.71 7.77 2.59
N ILE A 117 -3.88 6.54 3.08
CA ILE A 117 -5.17 6.08 3.58
C ILE A 117 -5.68 6.87 4.78
N LEU A 118 -4.80 7.35 5.66
CA LEU A 118 -5.23 8.11 6.84
C LEU A 118 -5.80 9.48 6.44
N ARG A 119 -5.18 10.16 5.46
CA ARG A 119 -5.70 11.42 4.90
C ARG A 119 -7.05 11.21 4.24
N MET A 120 -7.19 10.13 3.47
CA MET A 120 -8.45 9.79 2.82
C MET A 120 -9.55 9.47 3.83
N PHE A 121 -9.23 8.71 4.89
CA PHE A 121 -10.17 8.43 5.98
C PHE A 121 -10.56 9.72 6.72
N ALA A 122 -9.62 10.64 6.96
CA ALA A 122 -9.92 11.94 7.57
C ALA A 122 -10.90 12.76 6.73
N ALA A 123 -10.76 12.75 5.40
CA ALA A 123 -11.68 13.44 4.51
C ALA A 123 -13.08 12.80 4.43
N ILE A 124 -13.19 11.48 4.61
CA ILE A 124 -14.48 10.76 4.57
C ILE A 124 -15.21 10.83 5.92
N TYR A 125 -14.50 10.56 7.01
CA TYR A 125 -15.08 10.34 8.34
C TYR A 125 -14.88 11.53 9.29
N GLY A 126 -14.03 12.50 8.93
CA GLY A 126 -13.63 13.59 9.80
C GLY A 126 -12.57 13.17 10.83
N PRO A 127 -11.95 14.16 11.52
CA PRO A 127 -10.76 13.92 12.32
C PRO A 127 -11.00 13.08 13.59
N LEU A 128 -12.22 13.08 14.11
CA LEU A 128 -12.56 12.34 15.33
C LEU A 128 -12.77 10.84 15.10
N ASP A 129 -13.27 10.48 13.92
CA ASP A 129 -13.67 9.10 13.63
C ASP A 129 -12.71 8.38 12.67
N ALA A 130 -11.94 9.10 11.87
CA ALA A 130 -10.96 8.51 10.96
C ALA A 130 -9.97 7.54 11.63
N PRO A 131 -9.32 7.86 12.77
CA PRO A 131 -8.42 6.92 13.43
C PRO A 131 -9.14 5.65 13.92
N LYS A 132 -10.39 5.79 14.39
CA LYS A 132 -11.20 4.65 14.86
C LYS A 132 -11.61 3.75 13.69
N MET A 133 -12.00 4.35 12.57
CA MET A 133 -12.40 3.62 11.37
C MET A 133 -11.20 2.91 10.74
N LEU A 134 -10.03 3.54 10.72
CA LEU A 134 -8.80 2.91 10.25
C LEU A 134 -8.38 1.76 11.15
N ALA A 135 -8.40 1.94 12.48
CA ALA A 135 -8.12 0.87 13.44
C ALA A 135 -9.06 -0.33 13.28
N LYS A 136 -10.35 -0.08 13.01
CA LYS A 136 -11.32 -1.15 12.70
C LYS A 136 -10.95 -1.88 11.41
N CYS A 137 -10.59 -1.15 10.36
CA CYS A 137 -10.18 -1.73 9.07
C CYS A 137 -8.92 -2.60 9.20
N ILE A 138 -7.93 -2.12 9.95
CA ILE A 138 -6.72 -2.89 10.31
C ILE A 138 -7.10 -4.19 11.01
N GLY A 139 -7.94 -4.13 12.06
CA GLY A 139 -8.33 -5.33 12.81
C GLY A 139 -9.09 -6.37 11.96
N GLU A 140 -9.92 -5.92 11.02
CA GLU A 140 -10.58 -6.81 10.06
C GLU A 140 -9.56 -7.49 9.11
N ALA A 141 -8.56 -6.75 8.65
CA ALA A 141 -7.48 -7.28 7.81
C ALA A 141 -6.56 -8.24 8.57
N GLU A 142 -6.19 -7.94 9.81
CA GLU A 142 -5.43 -8.84 10.69
C GLU A 142 -6.17 -10.17 10.92
N GLY A 143 -7.49 -10.11 11.14
CA GLY A 143 -8.31 -11.31 11.27
C GLY A 143 -8.32 -12.18 9.99
N LYS A 144 -8.36 -11.55 8.81
CA LYS A 144 -8.23 -12.26 7.53
C LYS A 144 -6.83 -12.85 7.35
N TYR A 145 -5.79 -12.09 7.68
CA TYR A 145 -4.39 -12.51 7.62
C TYR A 145 -4.19 -13.78 8.45
N GLU A 146 -4.66 -13.81 9.70
CA GLU A 146 -4.57 -14.99 10.56
C GLU A 146 -5.31 -16.20 9.99
N SER A 147 -6.51 -15.97 9.45
CA SER A 147 -7.34 -17.03 8.88
C SER A 147 -6.67 -17.68 7.68
N PHE A 148 -6.09 -16.89 6.79
CA PHE A 148 -5.35 -17.39 5.63
C PHE A 148 -4.01 -18.01 6.03
N SER A 149 -3.26 -17.39 6.93
CA SER A 149 -1.97 -17.89 7.42
C SER A 149 -2.06 -19.32 7.98
N LYS A 150 -3.19 -19.68 8.62
CA LYS A 150 -3.46 -21.04 9.14
C LYS A 150 -3.78 -22.06 8.05
N LYS A 151 -4.23 -21.62 6.88
CA LYS A 151 -4.59 -22.48 5.73
C LYS A 151 -3.42 -22.67 4.76
N LEU A 152 -2.44 -21.77 4.78
CA LEU A 152 -1.25 -21.85 3.94
C LEU A 152 -0.38 -23.07 4.25
N ASP A 153 0.47 -23.41 3.28
CA ASP A 153 1.57 -24.34 3.54
C ASP A 153 2.39 -23.86 4.75
N PRO A 154 2.68 -24.73 5.74
CA PRO A 154 3.36 -24.31 6.96
C PRO A 154 4.74 -23.70 6.74
N SER A 155 5.45 -24.04 5.66
CA SER A 155 6.74 -23.44 5.35
C SER A 155 6.59 -21.99 4.88
N ILE A 156 5.61 -21.73 4.01
CA ILE A 156 5.26 -20.39 3.51
C ILE A 156 4.75 -19.53 4.67
N SER A 157 3.80 -20.05 5.45
CA SER A 157 3.27 -19.34 6.62
C SER A 157 4.41 -18.91 7.57
N ARG A 158 5.34 -19.82 7.89
CA ARG A 158 6.49 -19.51 8.75
C ARG A 158 7.44 -18.47 8.16
N SER A 159 7.64 -18.42 6.84
CA SER A 159 8.53 -17.42 6.24
C SER A 159 7.95 -16.01 6.35
N TYR A 160 6.63 -15.84 6.16
CA TYR A 160 5.99 -14.53 6.34
C TYR A 160 6.00 -14.08 7.79
N TRP A 161 5.70 -14.99 8.73
CA TRP A 161 5.82 -14.68 10.16
C TRP A 161 7.23 -14.21 10.53
N ARG A 162 8.26 -14.89 10.04
CA ARG A 162 9.65 -14.47 10.27
C ARG A 162 9.93 -13.09 9.69
N ARG A 163 9.47 -12.81 8.46
CA ARG A 163 9.66 -11.50 7.83
C ARG A 163 8.95 -10.39 8.62
N CYS A 164 7.75 -10.63 9.14
CA CYS A 164 7.04 -9.68 10.02
C CYS A 164 7.84 -9.39 11.30
N GLU A 165 8.42 -10.41 11.94
CA GLU A 165 9.29 -10.24 13.11
C GLU A 165 10.56 -9.44 12.78
N GLU A 166 11.18 -9.71 11.63
CA GLU A 166 12.36 -8.99 11.15
C GLU A 166 12.04 -7.51 10.90
N ALA A 167 10.94 -7.22 10.18
CA ALA A 167 10.48 -5.86 9.92
C ALA A 167 10.20 -5.08 11.22
N THR A 168 9.58 -5.75 12.20
CA THR A 168 9.30 -5.14 13.51
C THR A 168 10.59 -4.77 14.26
N LYS A 169 11.63 -5.63 14.15
CA LYS A 169 12.95 -5.38 14.75
C LYS A 169 13.69 -4.26 14.02
N GLU A 170 13.64 -4.23 12.69
CA GLU A 170 14.21 -3.15 11.86
C GLU A 170 13.61 -1.79 12.22
N GLY A 171 12.30 -1.76 12.52
CA GLY A 171 11.60 -0.59 13.06
C GLY A 171 11.91 -0.24 14.53
N GLY A 172 12.91 -0.87 15.15
CA GLY A 172 13.40 -0.55 16.49
C GLY A 172 12.56 -1.09 17.66
N LYS A 173 11.53 -1.91 17.40
CA LYS A 173 10.72 -2.52 18.47
C LYS A 173 11.25 -3.91 18.83
N ILE A 174 11.62 -4.08 20.10
CA ILE A 174 12.23 -5.31 20.65
C ILE A 174 11.17 -6.24 21.29
N SER A 175 9.96 -5.73 21.53
CA SER A 175 8.82 -6.47 22.09
C SER A 175 7.50 -5.85 21.59
N GLY A 176 6.50 -6.69 21.33
CA GLY A 176 5.20 -6.26 20.80
C GLY A 176 4.37 -7.41 20.24
N HIS A 177 3.17 -7.09 19.75
CA HIS A 177 2.30 -8.02 19.03
C HIS A 177 3.05 -8.56 17.79
N ALA A 178 2.66 -9.74 17.30
CA ALA A 178 3.38 -10.42 16.22
C ALA A 178 3.33 -9.66 14.87
N TYR A 179 2.46 -8.65 14.75
CA TYR A 179 2.36 -7.70 13.63
C TYR A 179 3.00 -6.34 13.92
N GLY A 180 3.73 -6.20 15.02
CA GLY A 180 4.19 -4.91 15.53
C GLY A 180 3.11 -4.15 16.31
N THR A 181 3.28 -2.86 16.51
CA THR A 181 2.26 -2.00 17.15
C THR A 181 1.93 -0.87 16.21
N TRP A 182 0.66 -0.77 15.83
CA TRP A 182 0.11 0.31 15.02
C TRP A 182 0.21 1.63 15.75
N ASN A 183 0.88 2.60 15.11
CA ASN A 183 1.00 3.96 15.60
C ASN A 183 0.30 4.87 14.60
N ILE A 184 -0.97 5.20 14.84
CA ILE A 184 -1.70 6.16 14.00
C ILE A 184 -1.24 7.57 14.41
N PRO A 185 -0.59 8.35 13.52
CA PRO A 185 -0.10 9.67 13.86
C PRO A 185 -1.27 10.64 14.11
N PRO A 186 -1.03 11.74 14.85
CA PRO A 186 -2.00 12.81 14.97
C PRO A 186 -2.38 13.36 13.59
N LEU A 187 -3.68 13.58 13.37
CA LEU A 187 -4.15 14.11 12.11
C LEU A 187 -3.72 15.57 11.92
N ILE A 188 -3.27 15.87 10.70
CA ILE A 188 -3.04 17.23 10.23
C ILE A 188 -4.40 17.84 9.88
N GLY A 189 -4.82 18.82 10.68
CA GLY A 189 -6.13 19.46 10.52
C GLY A 189 -6.22 20.42 9.33
N ASP A 190 -5.12 21.10 9.01
CA ASP A 190 -4.99 21.98 7.85
C ASP A 190 -3.74 21.61 7.06
N GLU A 191 -3.95 20.82 6.00
CA GLU A 191 -2.86 20.36 5.15
C GLU A 191 -2.23 21.47 4.31
N GLU A 192 -2.97 22.54 3.96
CA GLU A 192 -2.41 23.66 3.19
C GLU A 192 -1.43 24.44 4.04
N SER A 193 -1.83 24.77 5.27
CA SER A 193 -0.95 25.42 6.25
C SER A 193 0.25 24.53 6.59
N PHE A 194 0.05 23.22 6.75
CA PHE A 194 1.14 22.28 7.01
C PHE A 194 2.16 22.21 5.86
N ARG A 195 1.68 22.15 4.61
CA ARG A 195 2.51 22.21 3.40
C ARG A 195 3.33 23.50 3.35
N PHE A 196 2.69 24.64 3.59
CA PHE A 196 3.36 25.94 3.59
C PHE A 196 4.46 26.04 4.66
N ASP A 197 4.18 25.58 5.88
CA ASP A 197 5.15 25.58 6.98
C ASP A 197 6.36 24.69 6.72
N ARG A 198 6.15 23.50 6.14
CA ARG A 198 7.22 22.57 5.78
C ARG A 198 8.14 23.14 4.71
N LEU A 199 7.58 23.77 3.67
CA LEU A 199 8.35 24.43 2.60
C LEU A 199 9.24 25.55 3.16
N ASN A 200 8.69 26.40 4.02
CA ASN A 200 9.44 27.50 4.64
C ASN A 200 10.58 27.03 5.56
N ARG A 201 10.40 25.90 6.27
CA ARG A 201 11.45 25.30 7.10
C ARG A 201 12.53 24.62 6.25
N GLY A 202 12.15 24.00 5.13
CA GLY A 202 13.08 23.42 4.15
C GLY A 202 14.03 24.47 3.57
N ASP A 203 13.49 25.62 3.16
CA ASP A 203 14.29 26.75 2.65
C ASP A 203 15.23 27.34 3.72
N ALA A 204 14.79 27.40 4.98
CA ALA A 204 15.63 27.85 6.09
C ALA A 204 16.79 26.88 6.41
N SER A 205 16.60 25.57 6.22
CA SER A 205 17.65 24.57 6.39
C SER A 205 18.66 24.55 5.24
N ALA A 206 18.22 24.88 4.01
CA ALA A 206 19.08 24.97 2.83
C ALA A 206 19.93 26.25 2.80
N MET A 207 19.53 27.31 3.50
CA MET A 207 20.31 28.55 3.64
C MET A 207 21.32 28.54 4.81
N ALA A 208 21.39 27.44 5.58
CA ALA A 208 22.28 27.32 6.74
C ALA A 208 23.57 26.52 6.46
N ILE A 209 23.96 26.36 5.19
CA ILE A 209 25.23 25.73 4.76
C ILE A 209 26.17 26.79 4.18
#